data_AF-T0MEZ4-F1
#
_entry.id   AF-T0MEZ4-F1
#
_cell.length_a   1.000
_cell.length_b   1.000
_cell.length_c   1.000
_cell.angle_alpha   90.00
_cell.angle_beta   90.00
_cell.angle_gamma   90.00
#
_symmetry.space_group_name_H-M   'P 1'
#
loop_
_entity.id
_entity.type
_entity.pdbx_description
1 polymer ?
#
loop_
_entity_poly.entity_id
_entity_poly.type
_entity_poly.pdbx_seq_one_letter_code
_entity_poly.pdbx_strand_id
1 'polypeptide(L)'
;MTIYKDALFSIEKEEEAKDLVNRNTWNIIESLDQILSALLFTNCDVYSYAFTKEENYYKNNVIYSYNFWLMDSAYIFGPFVKQVKSLVILSGTLNPFASFTSELGHKFNHQIMAPHLITEKQVFISCLKTGHLKQEIVGTYTKSDNLTYLDQIAKVIYDTAIKVSPHGGTLVFVPSYAFLDNLYKRVKNFNIENLFIEPKSGSQGEFEKILKKYHNRISLKVPVVLLCVYRGKAAEGMDFKDSSARAVICVGIPYPSLVDPQIELKKNTMMNTNILKVINGMRHRLLEL
;
A
#
# COMPACT_ATOMS: atom_id res chain seq x y z
N MET A 1 5.20 27.06 -24.17
CA MET A 1 5.80 25.94 -24.92
C MET A 1 6.75 25.20 -24.00
N THR A 2 6.27 24.78 -22.82
CA THR A 2 7.13 24.31 -21.72
C THR A 2 6.36 23.40 -20.75
N ILE A 3 5.62 22.40 -21.25
CA ILE A 3 5.07 21.31 -20.43
C ILE A 3 5.02 20.06 -21.32
N TYR A 4 6.15 19.36 -21.46
CA TYR A 4 6.26 18.09 -22.19
C TYR A 4 7.37 17.24 -21.54
N LYS A 5 7.19 16.75 -20.30
CA LYS A 5 8.23 15.89 -19.71
C LYS A 5 7.84 14.61 -18.98
N ASP A 6 6.57 14.30 -18.76
CA ASP A 6 6.26 13.13 -17.92
C ASP A 6 5.48 11.99 -18.61
N ALA A 7 5.28 12.02 -19.93
CA ALA A 7 4.46 11.01 -20.63
C ALA A 7 5.22 9.77 -21.18
N LEU A 8 6.55 9.88 -21.40
CA LEU A 8 7.40 8.80 -21.94
C LEU A 8 8.35 8.15 -20.91
N PHE A 9 8.24 8.56 -19.65
CA PHE A 9 9.22 8.31 -18.60
C PHE A 9 9.45 6.82 -18.27
N SER A 10 8.43 5.97 -18.40
CA SER A 10 8.55 4.54 -18.11
C SER A 10 9.17 3.74 -19.26
N ILE A 11 8.99 4.16 -20.52
CA ILE A 11 9.58 3.45 -21.68
C ILE A 11 11.08 3.78 -21.82
N GLU A 12 11.49 4.99 -21.47
CA GLU A 12 12.91 5.37 -21.52
C GLU A 12 13.78 4.63 -20.50
N LYS A 13 13.20 4.14 -19.39
CA LYS A 13 13.90 3.47 -18.30
C LYS A 13 14.09 1.95 -18.50
N GLU A 14 13.34 1.29 -19.41
CA GLU A 14 13.50 -0.14 -19.70
C GLU A 14 14.27 -0.38 -21.01
N GLU A 15 15.52 -0.85 -20.94
CA GLU A 15 16.35 -1.17 -22.12
C GLU A 15 15.71 -2.25 -23.01
N GLU A 16 15.05 -3.26 -22.43
CA GLU A 16 14.36 -4.31 -23.21
C GLU A 16 13.15 -3.77 -24.00
N ALA A 17 12.43 -2.78 -23.47
CA ALA A 17 11.30 -2.17 -24.15
C ALA A 17 11.75 -1.31 -25.35
N LYS A 18 12.95 -0.71 -25.26
CA LYS A 18 13.59 -0.01 -26.38
C LYS A 18 13.95 -0.95 -27.52
N ASP A 19 14.45 -2.15 -27.19
CA ASP A 19 14.90 -3.14 -28.17
C ASP A 19 13.74 -3.90 -28.85
N LEU A 20 12.60 -4.06 -28.17
CA LEU A 20 11.42 -4.74 -28.71
C LEU A 20 10.58 -3.88 -29.67
N VAL A 21 10.73 -2.57 -29.61
CA VAL A 21 9.92 -1.61 -30.36
C VAL A 21 10.73 -1.13 -31.56
N ASN A 22 10.35 -1.57 -32.77
CA ASN A 22 10.91 -1.04 -34.02
C ASN A 22 10.80 0.50 -34.04
N ARG A 23 11.78 1.20 -34.61
CA ARG A 23 11.79 2.66 -34.83
C ARG A 23 10.47 3.23 -35.38
N ASN A 24 9.78 2.49 -36.25
CA ASN A 24 8.47 2.86 -36.76
C ASN A 24 7.36 2.78 -35.70
N THR A 25 7.42 1.78 -34.82
CA THR A 25 6.52 1.66 -33.67
C THR A 25 6.80 2.77 -32.65
N TRP A 26 8.07 3.11 -32.42
CA TRP A 26 8.44 4.29 -31.63
C TRP A 26 7.85 5.58 -32.19
N ASN A 27 8.00 5.82 -33.49
CA ASN A 27 7.43 7.02 -34.13
C ASN A 27 5.89 7.05 -34.03
N ILE A 28 5.22 5.89 -34.11
CA ILE A 28 3.77 5.79 -33.90
C ILE A 28 3.40 6.10 -32.45
N ILE A 29 4.17 5.59 -31.49
CA ILE A 29 3.97 5.83 -30.05
C ILE A 29 4.19 7.31 -29.72
N GLU A 30 5.25 7.93 -30.23
CA GLU A 30 5.50 9.37 -30.07
C GLU A 30 4.39 10.20 -30.74
N SER A 31 3.93 9.80 -31.93
CA SER A 31 2.84 10.49 -32.61
C SER A 31 1.53 10.37 -31.85
N LEU A 32 1.23 9.18 -31.31
CA LEU A 32 0.08 8.95 -30.43
C LEU A 32 0.20 9.76 -29.15
N ASP A 33 1.38 9.82 -28.53
CA ASP A 33 1.64 10.62 -27.34
C ASP A 33 1.42 12.11 -27.60
N GLN A 34 1.92 12.63 -28.73
CA GLN A 34 1.70 14.03 -29.14
C GLN A 34 0.21 14.32 -29.38
N ILE A 35 -0.49 13.42 -30.06
CA ILE A 35 -1.93 13.55 -30.35
C ILE A 35 -2.75 13.47 -29.06
N LEU A 36 -2.48 12.49 -28.19
CA LEU A 36 -3.17 12.33 -26.91
C LEU A 36 -2.88 13.50 -25.97
N SER A 37 -1.62 13.96 -25.90
CA SER A 37 -1.22 15.17 -25.18
C SER A 37 -1.99 16.40 -25.67
N ALA A 38 -2.13 16.57 -26.99
CA ALA A 38 -2.87 17.70 -27.56
C ALA A 38 -4.39 17.59 -27.36
N LEU A 39 -4.96 16.39 -27.48
CA LEU A 39 -6.40 16.15 -27.41
C LEU A 39 -6.94 16.12 -25.98
N LEU A 40 -6.20 15.53 -25.04
CA LEU A 40 -6.68 15.28 -23.67
C LEU A 40 -6.14 16.30 -22.65
N PHE A 41 -5.00 16.95 -22.92
CA PHE A 41 -4.26 17.72 -21.93
C PHE A 41 -4.10 19.21 -22.29
N THR A 42 -4.89 19.71 -23.23
CA THR A 42 -5.09 21.16 -23.35
C THR A 42 -5.85 21.64 -22.10
N ASN A 43 -5.09 22.00 -21.05
CA ASN A 43 -5.51 22.54 -19.74
C ASN A 43 -5.92 21.55 -18.63
N CYS A 44 -5.45 20.30 -18.62
CA CYS A 44 -5.88 19.30 -17.63
C CYS A 44 -4.71 18.53 -16.99
N ASP A 45 -4.05 19.13 -15.98
CA ASP A 45 -2.86 18.56 -15.30
C ASP A 45 -3.18 17.44 -14.29
N VAL A 46 -4.43 16.99 -14.22
CA VAL A 46 -4.91 16.04 -13.20
C VAL A 46 -4.80 14.58 -13.61
N TYR A 47 -4.51 14.29 -14.88
CA TYR A 47 -4.30 12.94 -15.38
C TYR A 47 -2.81 12.71 -15.68
N SER A 48 -2.36 11.46 -15.64
CA SER A 48 -1.07 11.06 -16.19
C SER A 48 -1.24 9.88 -17.14
N TYR A 49 -0.33 9.82 -18.10
CA TYR A 49 -0.27 8.77 -19.09
C TYR A 49 1.00 7.97 -18.89
N ALA A 50 0.89 6.63 -18.91
CA ALA A 50 2.03 5.74 -18.73
C ALA A 50 1.88 4.50 -19.59
N PHE A 51 2.93 4.18 -20.36
CA PHE A 51 3.09 2.85 -20.91
C PHE A 51 3.72 1.93 -19.86
N THR A 52 3.08 0.80 -19.58
CA THR A 52 3.60 -0.18 -18.63
C THR A 52 3.74 -1.56 -19.27
N LYS A 53 4.78 -2.27 -18.84
CA LYS A 53 5.00 -3.69 -19.06
C LYS A 53 4.65 -4.42 -17.77
N GLU A 54 3.65 -5.28 -17.81
CA GLU A 54 3.31 -6.19 -16.70
C GLU A 54 3.68 -7.62 -17.06
N GLU A 55 4.57 -8.21 -16.27
CA GLU A 55 4.91 -9.62 -16.39
C GLU A 55 3.93 -10.46 -15.56
N ASN A 56 3.06 -11.20 -16.23
CA ASN A 56 2.22 -12.18 -15.57
C ASN A 56 3.03 -13.47 -15.36
N TYR A 57 3.73 -13.55 -14.23
CA TYR A 57 4.55 -14.71 -13.86
C TYR A 57 3.79 -16.05 -13.85
N TYR A 58 2.46 -16.03 -13.70
CA TYR A 58 1.64 -17.25 -13.68
C TYR A 58 1.24 -17.72 -15.08
N LYS A 59 1.06 -16.79 -16.03
CA LYS A 59 0.71 -17.11 -17.43
C LYS A 59 1.91 -17.08 -18.37
N ASN A 60 3.09 -16.75 -17.86
CA ASN A 60 4.32 -16.55 -18.61
C ASN A 60 4.14 -15.60 -19.81
N ASN A 61 3.27 -14.60 -19.62
CA ASN A 61 2.91 -13.63 -20.65
C ASN A 61 3.28 -12.23 -20.18
N VAL A 62 3.81 -11.46 -21.12
CA VAL A 62 4.09 -10.03 -20.93
C VAL A 62 2.93 -9.26 -21.54
N ILE A 63 2.32 -8.36 -20.75
CA ILE A 63 1.26 -7.48 -21.20
C ILE A 63 1.84 -6.07 -21.28
N TYR A 64 1.70 -5.47 -22.45
CA TYR A 64 2.03 -4.06 -22.67
C TYR A 64 0.73 -3.27 -22.69
N SER A 65 0.67 -2.17 -21.93
CA SER A 65 -0.55 -1.38 -21.81
C SER A 65 -0.26 0.11 -21.78
N TYR A 66 -1.16 0.88 -22.38
CA TYR A 66 -1.23 2.32 -22.22
C TYR A 66 -2.27 2.66 -21.17
N ASN A 67 -1.82 3.32 -20.11
CA ASN A 67 -2.62 3.62 -18.95
C ASN A 67 -2.89 5.10 -18.87
N PHE A 68 -4.15 5.44 -18.60
CA PHE A 68 -4.60 6.78 -18.32
C PHE A 68 -5.12 6.81 -16.89
N TRP A 69 -4.41 7.51 -16.03
CA TRP A 69 -4.68 7.49 -14.60
C TRP A 69 -5.03 8.90 -14.11
N LEU A 70 -6.16 9.01 -13.40
CA LEU A 70 -6.49 10.24 -12.69
C LEU A 70 -5.59 10.35 -11.44
N MET A 71 -4.74 11.37 -11.43
CA MET A 71 -3.82 11.69 -10.34
C MET A 71 -4.38 12.69 -9.33
N ASP A 72 -5.46 13.41 -9.62
CA ASP A 72 -6.11 14.28 -8.64
C ASP A 72 -7.59 13.94 -8.49
N SER A 73 -7.94 13.38 -7.33
CA SER A 73 -9.33 12.98 -7.05
C SER A 73 -10.27 14.17 -6.89
N ALA A 74 -9.75 15.36 -6.58
CA ALA A 74 -10.53 16.60 -6.45
C ALA A 74 -11.26 16.96 -7.74
N TYR A 75 -10.71 16.56 -8.89
CA TYR A 75 -11.29 16.82 -10.20
C TYR A 75 -12.69 16.21 -10.36
N ILE A 76 -12.87 14.96 -9.91
CA ILE A 76 -14.18 14.28 -9.91
C ILE A 76 -15.01 14.73 -8.71
N PHE A 77 -14.39 14.88 -7.55
CA PHE A 77 -15.09 15.15 -6.31
C PHE A 77 -15.77 16.53 -6.31
N GLY A 78 -15.11 17.57 -6.83
CA GLY A 78 -15.64 18.94 -6.85
C GLY A 78 -17.00 19.09 -7.53
N PRO A 79 -17.17 18.65 -8.80
CA PRO A 79 -18.46 18.66 -9.49
C PRO A 79 -19.52 17.82 -8.79
N PHE A 80 -19.14 16.66 -8.25
CA PHE A 80 -20.06 15.80 -7.49
C PHE A 80 -20.63 16.51 -6.26
N VAL A 81 -19.77 17.15 -5.46
CA VAL A 81 -20.20 17.86 -4.25
C VAL A 81 -21.18 19.01 -4.56
N LYS A 82 -21.02 19.68 -5.70
CA LYS A 82 -21.93 20.76 -6.12
C LYS A 82 -23.34 20.28 -6.48
N GLN A 83 -23.50 18.99 -6.82
CA GLN A 83 -24.79 18.42 -7.21
C GLN A 83 -25.61 17.90 -6.02
N VAL A 84 -24.97 17.74 -4.85
CA VAL A 84 -25.63 17.21 -3.65
C VAL A 84 -25.98 18.34 -2.68
N LYS A 85 -27.11 18.19 -1.96
CA LYS A 85 -27.55 19.17 -0.96
C LYS A 85 -26.79 19.04 0.37
N SER A 86 -26.37 17.83 0.71
CA SER A 86 -25.66 17.51 1.93
C SER A 86 -24.78 16.28 1.71
N LEU A 87 -23.55 16.32 2.23
CA LEU A 87 -22.59 15.23 2.18
C LEU A 87 -22.10 14.94 3.59
N VAL A 88 -22.32 13.70 4.05
CA VAL A 88 -21.82 13.21 5.33
C VAL A 88 -20.91 12.03 5.05
N ILE A 89 -19.65 12.12 5.48
CA ILE A 89 -18.65 11.07 5.33
C ILE A 89 -18.35 10.50 6.72
N LEU A 90 -18.50 9.19 6.87
CA LEU A 90 -18.27 8.47 8.11
C LEU A 90 -17.20 7.40 7.88
N SER A 91 -16.15 7.39 8.70
CA SER A 91 -15.19 6.29 8.75
C SER A 91 -14.45 6.27 10.09
N GLY A 92 -14.05 5.07 10.52
CA GLY A 92 -13.33 4.85 11.77
C GLY A 92 -11.83 5.20 11.71
N THR A 93 -11.28 5.50 10.54
CA THR A 93 -9.83 5.69 10.32
C THR A 93 -9.47 6.96 9.54
N LEU A 94 -10.41 7.90 9.38
CA LEU A 94 -10.22 9.14 8.60
C LEU A 94 -9.22 10.15 9.18
N ASN A 95 -8.79 9.97 10.43
CA ASN A 95 -7.86 10.87 11.07
C ASN A 95 -6.41 10.56 10.65
N PRO A 96 -5.58 11.55 10.26
CA PRO A 96 -5.82 13.00 10.27
C PRO A 96 -6.64 13.55 9.07
N PHE A 97 -7.62 14.42 9.36
CA PHE A 97 -8.51 15.01 8.34
C PHE A 97 -7.77 15.86 7.29
N ALA A 98 -6.63 16.46 7.64
CA ALA A 98 -5.88 17.34 6.74
C ALA A 98 -5.51 16.63 5.43
N SER A 99 -4.96 15.42 5.51
CA SER A 99 -4.58 14.63 4.33
C SER A 99 -5.80 14.30 3.47
N PHE A 100 -6.92 13.91 4.10
CA PHE A 100 -8.16 13.60 3.40
C PHE A 100 -8.76 14.82 2.70
N THR A 101 -8.84 15.97 3.38
CA THR A 101 -9.36 17.22 2.79
C THR A 101 -8.49 17.73 1.64
N SER A 102 -7.17 17.58 1.75
CA SER A 102 -6.23 17.95 0.70
C SER A 102 -6.39 17.08 -0.54
N GLU A 103 -6.56 15.76 -0.37
CA GLU A 103 -6.72 14.81 -1.47
C GLU A 103 -8.01 15.04 -2.26
N LEU A 104 -9.09 15.40 -1.57
CA LEU A 104 -10.39 15.69 -2.19
C LEU A 104 -10.51 17.14 -2.68
N GLY A 105 -9.55 18.01 -2.38
CA GLY A 105 -9.60 19.44 -2.70
C GLY A 105 -10.85 20.14 -2.13
N HIS A 106 -11.39 19.66 -1.01
CA HIS A 106 -12.63 20.16 -0.43
C HIS A 106 -12.51 20.39 1.07
N LYS A 107 -12.95 21.56 1.53
CA LYS A 107 -12.97 21.91 2.95
C LYS A 107 -14.31 21.54 3.57
N PHE A 108 -14.29 20.59 4.51
CA PHE A 108 -15.46 20.21 5.29
C PHE A 108 -15.65 21.17 6.48
N ASN A 109 -16.82 21.81 6.55
CA ASN A 109 -17.16 22.78 7.60
C ASN A 109 -17.33 22.12 8.98
N HIS A 110 -17.92 20.93 9.00
CA HIS A 110 -18.15 20.17 10.23
C HIS A 110 -17.23 18.96 10.23
N GLN A 111 -16.35 18.89 11.23
CA GLN A 111 -15.44 17.78 11.45
C GLN A 111 -15.63 17.34 12.89
N ILE A 112 -16.11 16.12 13.08
CA ILE A 112 -16.39 15.57 14.40
C ILE A 112 -15.53 14.32 14.55
N MET A 113 -14.76 14.29 15.64
CA MET A 113 -14.04 13.10 16.07
C MET A 113 -14.73 12.57 17.33
N ALA A 114 -15.26 11.36 17.24
CA ALA A 114 -15.76 10.69 18.43
C ALA A 114 -14.57 10.33 19.34
N PRO A 115 -14.70 10.46 20.67
CA PRO A 115 -13.67 10.02 21.59
C PRO A 115 -13.44 8.51 21.42
N HIS A 116 -12.20 8.08 21.64
CA HIS A 116 -11.89 6.67 21.54
C HIS A 116 -12.55 5.90 22.69
N LEU A 117 -13.36 4.89 22.37
CA LEU A 117 -13.98 4.00 23.36
C LEU A 117 -12.98 3.02 24.02
N ILE A 118 -11.77 2.89 23.48
CA ILE A 118 -10.76 1.94 23.96
C ILE A 118 -9.84 2.68 24.94
N THR A 119 -9.73 2.11 26.13
CA THR A 119 -8.81 2.56 27.19
C THR A 119 -7.46 1.85 27.11
N GLU A 120 -6.44 2.41 27.77
CA GLU A 120 -5.09 1.80 27.83
C GLU A 120 -5.07 0.39 28.42
N LYS A 121 -6.11 0.00 29.17
CA LYS A 121 -6.25 -1.35 29.74
C LYS A 121 -6.68 -2.39 28.70
N GLN A 122 -7.25 -1.95 27.58
CA GLN A 122 -7.83 -2.84 26.56
C GLN A 122 -6.87 -3.10 25.40
N VAL A 123 -5.96 -2.16 25.11
CA VAL A 123 -4.98 -2.28 24.03
C VAL A 123 -3.63 -1.76 24.49
N PHE A 124 -2.59 -2.57 24.27
CA PHE A 124 -1.20 -2.20 24.47
C PHE A 124 -0.49 -2.15 23.12
N ILE A 125 0.20 -1.05 22.84
CA ILE A 125 0.97 -0.84 21.60
C ILE A 125 2.43 -0.57 22.00
N SER A 126 3.35 -1.29 21.38
CA SER A 126 4.78 -1.09 21.58
C SER A 126 5.55 -1.25 20.27
N CYS A 127 6.64 -0.50 20.14
CA CYS A 127 7.55 -0.57 19.02
C CYS A 127 8.85 -1.25 19.46
N LEU A 128 9.13 -2.42 18.89
CA LEU A 128 10.36 -3.15 19.16
C LEU A 128 11.47 -2.67 18.22
N LYS A 129 12.46 -1.97 18.78
CA LYS A 129 13.60 -1.42 18.01
C LYS A 129 14.80 -2.36 17.95
N THR A 130 14.96 -3.23 18.95
CA THR A 130 16.14 -4.07 19.12
C THR A 130 15.72 -5.50 19.43
N GLY A 131 16.34 -6.47 18.76
CA GLY A 131 16.04 -7.89 18.95
C GLY A 131 16.89 -8.55 20.03
N HIS A 132 16.68 -9.86 20.20
CA HIS A 132 17.35 -10.69 21.20
C HIS A 132 18.88 -10.76 21.03
N LEU A 133 19.38 -10.47 19.82
CA LEU A 133 20.82 -10.38 19.52
C LEU A 133 21.42 -9.00 19.83
N LYS A 134 20.66 -8.10 20.48
CA LYS A 134 21.04 -6.69 20.73
C LYS A 134 21.34 -5.89 19.45
N GLN A 135 20.83 -6.36 18.31
CA GLN A 135 20.92 -5.66 17.03
C GLN A 135 19.60 -4.96 16.73
N GLU A 136 19.67 -3.85 15.99
CA GLU A 136 18.48 -3.14 15.57
C GLU A 136 17.66 -3.97 14.56
N ILE A 137 16.35 -3.98 14.75
CA ILE A 137 15.39 -4.60 13.83
C ILE A 137 14.94 -3.52 12.84
N VAL A 138 15.74 -3.32 11.79
CA VAL A 138 15.46 -2.34 10.74
C VAL A 138 15.33 -3.03 9.40
N GLY A 139 14.09 -3.15 8.93
CA GLY A 139 13.74 -3.78 7.65
C GLY A 139 13.79 -2.81 6.47
N THR A 140 14.99 -2.33 6.12
CA THR A 140 15.19 -1.67 4.81
C THR A 140 15.18 -2.70 3.68
N TYR A 141 14.93 -2.27 2.44
CA TYR A 141 14.98 -3.13 1.25
C TYR A 141 16.26 -3.99 1.17
N THR A 142 17.39 -3.40 1.56
CA THR A 142 18.71 -4.09 1.57
C THR A 142 18.88 -5.10 2.72
N LYS A 143 18.14 -4.94 3.81
CA LYS A 143 18.29 -5.75 5.04
C LYS A 143 17.15 -6.74 5.24
N SER A 144 16.03 -6.60 4.53
CA SER A 144 14.84 -7.44 4.70
C SER A 144 15.08 -8.92 4.37
N ASP A 145 16.03 -9.23 3.47
CA ASP A 145 16.42 -10.59 3.15
C ASP A 145 17.59 -11.13 3.98
N ASN A 146 18.12 -10.33 4.92
CA ASN A 146 19.18 -10.79 5.81
C ASN A 146 18.63 -11.86 6.76
N LEU A 147 19.27 -13.03 6.79
CA LEU A 147 18.87 -14.14 7.65
C LEU A 147 18.85 -13.76 9.14
N THR A 148 19.80 -12.95 9.60
CA THR A 148 19.87 -12.49 10.99
C THR A 148 18.68 -11.59 11.36
N TYR A 149 18.21 -10.79 10.41
CA TYR A 149 17.02 -9.96 10.60
C TYR A 149 15.75 -10.83 10.66
N LEU A 150 15.60 -11.75 9.71
CA LEU A 150 14.47 -12.69 9.67
C LEU A 150 14.43 -13.60 10.91
N ASP A 151 15.57 -14.04 11.41
CA ASP A 151 15.68 -14.85 12.63
C ASP A 151 15.26 -14.09 13.89
N GLN A 152 15.63 -12.81 13.99
CA GLN A 152 15.18 -11.96 15.08
C GLN A 152 13.66 -11.78 15.06
N ILE A 153 13.06 -11.58 13.89
CA ILE A 153 11.59 -11.50 13.75
C ILE A 153 10.94 -12.84 14.08
N ALA A 154 11.47 -13.94 13.54
CA ALA A 154 10.94 -15.28 13.80
C ALA A 154 10.95 -15.62 15.29
N LYS A 155 12.01 -15.24 16.01
CA LYS A 155 12.10 -15.38 17.47
C LYS A 155 11.03 -14.55 18.19
N VAL A 156 10.80 -13.30 17.78
CA VAL A 156 9.74 -12.44 18.35
C VAL A 156 8.36 -13.05 18.13
N ILE A 157 8.08 -13.56 16.93
CA ILE A 157 6.82 -14.25 16.61
C ILE A 157 6.64 -15.47 17.50
N TYR A 158 7.67 -16.30 17.62
CA TYR A 158 7.64 -17.50 18.45
C TYR A 158 7.37 -17.19 19.93
N ASP A 159 8.14 -16.27 20.52
CA ASP A 159 7.97 -15.90 21.92
C ASP A 159 6.59 -15.31 22.18
N THR A 160 6.11 -14.46 21.28
CA THR A 160 4.76 -13.88 21.38
C THR A 160 3.69 -14.96 21.29
N ALA A 161 3.78 -15.85 20.30
CA ALA A 161 2.80 -16.93 20.11
C ALA A 161 2.70 -17.86 21.32
N ILE A 162 3.82 -18.17 21.98
CA ILE A 162 3.82 -18.98 23.21
C ILE A 162 3.14 -18.24 24.36
N LYS A 163 3.45 -16.97 24.57
CA LYS A 163 2.87 -16.21 25.70
C LYS A 163 1.38 -15.92 25.48
N VAL A 164 0.96 -15.79 24.23
CA VAL A 164 -0.42 -15.44 23.85
C VAL A 164 -1.33 -16.67 23.77
N SER A 165 -0.79 -17.87 23.54
CA SER A 165 -1.58 -19.08 23.32
C SER A 165 -2.67 -19.40 24.35
N PRO A 166 -2.51 -19.11 25.67
CA PRO A 166 -3.59 -19.34 26.63
C PRO A 166 -4.83 -18.48 26.40
N HIS A 167 -4.68 -17.35 25.69
CA HIS A 167 -5.69 -16.32 25.49
C HIS A 167 -6.19 -16.23 24.05
N GLY A 168 -5.38 -16.63 23.06
CA GLY A 168 -5.77 -16.53 21.65
C GLY A 168 -4.65 -16.80 20.66
N GLY A 169 -4.87 -16.38 19.42
CA GLY A 169 -3.91 -16.48 18.33
C GLY A 169 -3.11 -15.20 18.09
N THR A 170 -2.01 -15.36 17.34
CA THR A 170 -1.13 -14.29 16.89
C THR A 170 -1.31 -14.07 15.38
N LEU A 171 -1.57 -12.83 14.98
CA LEU A 171 -1.53 -12.40 13.58
C LEU A 171 -0.20 -11.68 13.30
N VAL A 172 0.36 -11.92 12.12
CA VAL A 172 1.58 -11.23 11.69
C VAL A 172 1.35 -10.65 10.30
N PHE A 173 1.49 -9.34 10.16
CA PHE A 173 1.40 -8.66 8.87
C PHE A 173 2.79 -8.28 8.37
N VAL A 174 3.07 -8.60 7.11
CA VAL A 174 4.38 -8.40 6.46
C VAL A 174 4.26 -7.63 5.13
N PRO A 175 5.34 -6.95 4.67
CA PRO A 175 5.31 -6.06 3.50
C PRO A 175 4.99 -6.73 2.17
N SER A 176 5.35 -8.00 1.98
CA SER A 176 5.16 -8.68 0.69
C SER A 176 5.08 -10.19 0.84
N TYR A 177 4.54 -10.85 -0.19
CA TYR A 177 4.50 -12.31 -0.26
C TYR A 177 5.88 -12.95 -0.37
N ALA A 178 6.85 -12.28 -1.01
CA ALA A 178 8.23 -12.76 -1.06
C ALA A 178 8.86 -12.77 0.35
N PHE A 179 8.65 -11.69 1.11
CA PHE A 179 9.07 -11.61 2.50
C PHE A 179 8.37 -12.67 3.36
N LEU A 180 7.06 -12.87 3.16
CA LEU A 180 6.28 -13.89 3.85
C LEU A 180 6.89 -15.28 3.68
N ASP A 181 7.22 -15.68 2.46
CA ASP A 181 7.79 -17.01 2.19
C ASP A 181 9.16 -17.19 2.89
N ASN A 182 9.99 -16.16 2.86
CA ASN A 182 11.30 -16.17 3.51
C ASN A 182 11.15 -16.27 5.03
N LEU A 183 10.27 -15.46 5.61
CA LEU A 183 9.98 -15.50 7.04
C LEU A 183 9.36 -16.82 7.48
N TYR A 184 8.42 -17.37 6.70
CA TYR A 184 7.77 -18.65 6.98
C TYR A 184 8.79 -19.77 7.17
N LYS A 185 9.81 -19.84 6.30
CA LYS A 185 10.92 -20.82 6.43
C LYS A 185 11.66 -20.67 7.76
N ARG A 186 11.88 -19.44 8.24
CA ARG A 186 12.57 -19.18 9.52
C ARG A 186 11.69 -19.52 10.71
N VAL A 187 10.41 -19.12 10.70
CA VAL A 187 9.46 -19.40 11.79
C VAL A 187 9.22 -20.90 11.94
N LYS A 188 9.16 -21.65 10.83
CA LYS A 188 8.98 -23.10 10.86
C LYS A 188 10.10 -23.84 11.62
N ASN A 189 11.33 -23.30 11.64
CA ASN A 189 12.45 -23.88 12.38
C ASN A 189 12.27 -23.81 13.91
N PHE A 190 11.33 -23.01 14.42
CA PHE A 190 10.99 -22.93 15.84
C PHE A 190 9.93 -23.96 16.27
N ASN A 191 9.56 -24.92 15.41
CA ASN A 191 8.58 -25.98 15.69
C ASN A 191 7.19 -25.48 16.09
N ILE A 192 6.73 -24.37 15.51
CA ILE A 192 5.32 -23.96 15.61
C ILE A 192 4.49 -24.84 14.66
N GLU A 193 3.77 -25.81 15.21
CA GLU A 193 2.95 -26.74 14.41
C GLU A 193 1.78 -26.05 13.70
N ASN A 194 1.16 -25.05 14.35
CA ASN A 194 -0.04 -24.37 13.84
C ASN A 194 0.33 -23.04 13.17
N LEU A 195 1.21 -23.10 12.17
CA LEU A 195 1.63 -21.96 11.36
C LEU A 195 0.84 -21.94 10.05
N PHE A 196 0.03 -20.91 9.87
CA PHE A 196 -0.80 -20.68 8.70
C PHE A 196 -0.29 -19.49 7.89
N ILE A 197 -0.56 -19.49 6.59
CA ILE A 197 -0.22 -18.40 5.69
C ILE A 197 -1.44 -18.00 4.86
N GLU A 198 -1.59 -16.71 4.59
CA GLU A 198 -2.54 -16.22 3.60
C GLU A 198 -2.12 -16.66 2.18
N PRO A 199 -3.05 -17.16 1.35
CA PRO A 199 -2.74 -17.60 -0.01
C PRO A 199 -2.51 -16.43 -0.97
N LYS A 200 -1.39 -16.46 -1.71
CA LYS A 200 -1.01 -15.44 -2.72
C LYS A 200 -2.05 -15.25 -3.83
N SER A 201 -2.62 -16.36 -4.27
CA SER A 201 -3.62 -16.46 -5.34
C SER A 201 -4.63 -17.51 -4.91
N GLY A 202 -5.87 -17.41 -5.42
CA GLY A 202 -6.95 -18.32 -5.07
C GLY A 202 -8.25 -17.58 -4.77
N SER A 203 -9.37 -18.31 -4.78
CA SER A 203 -10.67 -17.74 -4.43
C SER A 203 -10.74 -17.33 -2.95
N GLN A 204 -11.67 -16.44 -2.60
CA GLN A 204 -11.93 -16.06 -1.21
C GLN A 204 -12.23 -17.29 -0.33
N GLY A 205 -12.86 -18.32 -0.90
CA GLY A 205 -13.17 -19.57 -0.20
C GLY A 205 -11.95 -20.40 0.23
N GLU A 206 -10.77 -20.26 -0.40
CA GLU A 206 -9.56 -20.93 0.09
C GLU A 206 -9.03 -20.30 1.36
N PHE A 207 -9.09 -18.98 1.43
CA PHE A 207 -8.67 -18.23 2.62
C PHE A 207 -9.62 -18.51 3.79
N GLU A 208 -10.93 -18.57 3.55
CA GLU A 208 -11.93 -18.97 4.56
C GLU A 208 -11.66 -20.35 5.16
N LYS A 209 -11.21 -21.32 4.34
CA LYS A 209 -10.82 -22.66 4.83
C LYS A 209 -9.62 -22.59 5.78
N ILE A 210 -8.64 -21.75 5.47
CA ILE A 210 -7.44 -21.54 6.31
C ILE A 210 -7.86 -20.87 7.62
N LEU A 211 -8.70 -19.84 7.56
CA LEU A 211 -9.22 -19.17 8.75
C LEU A 211 -10.02 -20.10 9.65
N LYS A 212 -10.87 -20.96 9.08
CA LYS A 212 -11.60 -21.96 9.87
C LYS A 212 -10.65 -22.90 10.63
N LYS A 213 -9.55 -23.33 9.99
CA LYS A 213 -8.51 -24.14 10.66
C LYS A 213 -7.79 -23.33 11.75
N TYR A 214 -7.46 -22.08 11.46
CA TYR A 214 -6.84 -21.16 12.42
C TYR A 214 -7.68 -21.01 13.70
N HIS A 215 -8.97 -20.67 13.57
CA HIS A 215 -9.88 -20.53 14.70
C HIS A 215 -10.02 -21.83 15.50
N ASN A 216 -10.13 -22.97 14.83
CA ASN A 216 -10.23 -24.28 15.51
C ASN A 216 -8.99 -24.58 16.36
N ARG A 217 -7.79 -24.20 15.89
CA ARG A 217 -6.55 -24.43 16.63
C ARG A 217 -6.40 -23.48 17.81
N ILE A 218 -6.88 -22.25 17.72
CA ILE A 218 -6.86 -21.30 18.84
C ILE A 218 -7.62 -21.86 20.05
N SER A 219 -8.75 -22.52 19.82
CA SER A 219 -9.57 -23.14 20.87
C SER A 219 -8.81 -24.20 21.69
N LEU A 220 -7.72 -24.76 21.15
CA LEU A 220 -6.87 -25.74 21.84
C LEU A 220 -5.83 -25.10 22.77
N LYS A 221 -5.76 -23.76 22.84
CA LYS A 221 -4.81 -22.99 23.66
C LYS A 221 -3.33 -23.29 23.38
N VAL A 222 -3.04 -23.78 22.17
CA VAL A 222 -1.70 -24.02 21.64
C VAL A 222 -1.19 -22.81 20.85
N PRO A 223 0.12 -22.63 20.66
CA PRO A 223 0.63 -21.55 19.82
C PRO A 223 0.09 -21.66 18.39
N VAL A 224 -0.63 -20.62 17.96
CA VAL A 224 -1.19 -20.50 16.60
C VAL A 224 -0.80 -19.16 16.00
N VAL A 225 -0.24 -19.21 14.80
CA VAL A 225 0.23 -18.02 14.07
C VAL A 225 -0.38 -18.03 12.67
N LEU A 226 -0.90 -16.88 12.25
CA LEU A 226 -1.29 -16.63 10.86
C LEU A 226 -0.42 -15.51 10.29
N LEU A 227 0.35 -15.81 9.24
CA LEU A 227 1.13 -14.85 8.48
C LEU A 227 0.28 -14.29 7.33
N CYS A 228 0.17 -12.98 7.27
CA CYS A 228 -0.61 -12.22 6.29
C CYS A 228 0.25 -11.13 5.64
N VAL A 229 -0.14 -10.69 4.46
CA VAL A 229 0.50 -9.55 3.79
C VAL A 229 -0.36 -8.31 4.01
N TYR A 230 0.27 -7.14 4.20
CA TYR A 230 -0.50 -5.90 4.22
C TYR A 230 -1.24 -5.70 2.89
N ARG A 231 -2.48 -5.22 2.94
CA ARG A 231 -3.35 -5.10 1.76
C ARG A 231 -3.61 -6.44 1.05
N GLY A 232 -3.39 -7.54 1.75
CA GLY A 232 -3.86 -8.86 1.36
C GLY A 232 -5.31 -9.08 1.78
N LYS A 233 -5.81 -10.27 1.51
CA LYS A 233 -7.18 -10.72 1.85
C LYS A 233 -7.48 -10.61 3.33
N ALA A 234 -6.51 -10.86 4.22
CA ALA A 234 -6.72 -10.73 5.66
C ALA A 234 -6.85 -9.27 6.10
N ALA A 235 -6.27 -8.32 5.36
CA ALA A 235 -6.36 -6.90 5.65
C ALA A 235 -7.64 -6.26 5.07
N GLU A 236 -8.29 -6.93 4.12
CA GLU A 236 -9.47 -6.44 3.41
C GLU A 236 -10.73 -7.20 3.84
N GLY A 237 -11.63 -6.54 4.57
CA GLY A 237 -13.00 -7.03 4.82
C GLY A 237 -13.14 -8.18 5.83
N MET A 238 -12.07 -8.61 6.50
CA MET A 238 -12.09 -9.66 7.51
C MET A 238 -12.01 -9.09 8.92
N ASP A 239 -12.91 -9.52 9.80
CA ASP A 239 -13.01 -9.07 11.19
C ASP A 239 -12.46 -10.15 12.13
N PHE A 240 -11.36 -9.85 12.82
CA PHE A 240 -10.76 -10.76 13.79
C PHE A 240 -11.22 -10.39 15.20
N LYS A 241 -12.21 -11.15 15.70
CA LYS A 241 -12.80 -10.91 17.02
C LYS A 241 -12.09 -11.66 18.14
N ASP A 242 -11.97 -10.99 19.28
CA ASP A 242 -11.55 -11.52 20.59
C ASP A 242 -10.29 -12.40 20.56
N SER A 243 -10.45 -13.72 20.74
CA SER A 243 -9.35 -14.68 20.80
C SER A 243 -8.62 -14.84 19.47
N SER A 244 -9.20 -14.38 18.38
CA SER A 244 -8.63 -14.54 17.03
C SER A 244 -7.46 -13.60 16.74
N ALA A 245 -7.27 -12.54 17.52
CA ALA A 245 -6.19 -11.57 17.31
C ALA A 245 -5.73 -10.97 18.65
N ARG A 246 -5.38 -11.83 19.62
CA ARG A 246 -4.89 -11.37 20.93
C ARG A 246 -3.51 -10.73 20.86
N ALA A 247 -2.74 -11.03 19.82
CA ALA A 247 -1.57 -10.27 19.42
C ALA A 247 -1.57 -10.04 17.92
N VAL A 248 -1.18 -8.83 17.52
CA VAL A 248 -0.94 -8.46 16.13
C VAL A 248 0.48 -7.92 16.04
N ILE A 249 1.31 -8.53 15.20
CA ILE A 249 2.69 -8.13 14.94
C ILE A 249 2.74 -7.51 13.55
N CYS A 250 3.01 -6.21 13.49
CA CYS A 250 3.24 -5.50 12.24
C CYS A 250 4.75 -5.45 11.97
N VAL A 251 5.20 -6.16 10.94
CA VAL A 251 6.60 -6.17 10.51
C VAL A 251 6.81 -5.10 9.44
N GLY A 252 7.72 -4.16 9.69
CA GLY A 252 8.01 -3.07 8.76
C GLY A 252 6.83 -2.10 8.56
N ILE A 253 6.94 -1.27 7.54
CA ILE A 253 5.91 -0.29 7.16
C ILE A 253 5.44 -0.64 5.75
N PRO A 254 4.11 -0.73 5.49
CA PRO A 254 3.57 -1.06 4.17
C PRO A 254 3.65 0.12 3.20
N TYR A 255 4.87 0.57 2.91
CA TYR A 255 5.07 1.57 1.88
C TYR A 255 4.77 0.96 0.50
N PRO A 256 4.03 1.68 -0.36
CA PRO A 256 3.91 1.27 -1.74
C PRO A 256 5.28 1.31 -2.42
N SER A 257 5.46 0.46 -3.43
CA SER A 257 6.71 0.39 -4.17
C SER A 257 7.06 1.73 -4.80
N LEU A 258 8.30 2.19 -4.65
CA LEU A 258 8.77 3.43 -5.26
C LEU A 258 9.01 3.31 -6.76
N VAL A 259 9.20 2.09 -7.25
CA VAL A 259 9.38 1.79 -8.68
C VAL A 259 8.05 1.55 -9.40
N ASP A 260 6.94 1.57 -8.67
CA ASP A 260 5.61 1.51 -9.27
C ASP A 260 5.36 2.82 -10.05
N PRO A 261 5.12 2.74 -11.37
CA PRO A 261 4.91 3.93 -12.20
C PRO A 261 3.78 4.83 -11.70
N GLN A 262 2.70 4.25 -11.16
CA GLN A 262 1.56 5.02 -10.65
C GLN A 262 1.96 5.83 -9.40
N ILE A 263 2.78 5.25 -8.53
CA ILE A 263 3.26 5.90 -7.32
C ILE A 263 4.26 7.01 -7.64
N GLU A 264 5.17 6.77 -8.58
CA GLU A 264 6.13 7.78 -9.04
C GLU A 264 5.42 8.97 -9.69
N LEU A 265 4.49 8.70 -10.61
CA LEU A 265 3.71 9.75 -11.27
C LEU A 265 2.86 10.54 -10.27
N LYS A 266 2.13 9.86 -9.38
CA LYS A 266 1.33 10.52 -8.34
C LYS A 266 2.18 11.44 -7.45
N LYS A 267 3.39 11.01 -7.08
CA LYS A 267 4.33 11.84 -6.32
C LYS A 267 4.76 13.07 -7.09
N ASN A 268 5.14 12.90 -8.37
CA ASN A 268 5.54 14.00 -9.23
C ASN A 268 4.40 15.01 -9.40
N THR A 269 3.17 14.55 -9.67
CA THR A 269 1.97 15.41 -9.74
C THR A 269 1.78 16.18 -8.44
N MET A 270 1.78 15.50 -7.29
CA MET A 270 1.61 16.14 -5.98
C MET A 270 2.69 17.19 -5.67
N MET A 271 3.96 16.93 -6.03
CA MET A 271 5.05 17.89 -5.86
C MET A 271 4.89 19.11 -6.78
N ASN A 272 4.53 18.89 -8.04
CA ASN A 272 4.33 19.94 -9.03
C ASN A 272 3.12 20.83 -8.68
N THR A 273 2.01 20.24 -8.24
CA THR A 273 0.83 21.00 -7.78
C THR A 273 1.15 21.87 -6.57
N ASN A 274 1.98 21.41 -5.64
CA ASN A 274 2.39 22.20 -4.48
C ASN A 274 3.26 23.41 -4.89
N ILE A 275 4.17 23.23 -5.85
CA ILE A 275 4.99 24.32 -6.40
C ILE A 275 4.10 25.35 -7.13
N LEU A 276 3.16 24.89 -7.96
CA LEU A 276 2.22 25.78 -8.66
C LEU A 276 1.29 26.52 -7.69
N LYS A 277 0.81 25.89 -6.62
CA LYS A 277 0.04 26.55 -5.55
C LYS A 277 0.86 27.62 -4.83
N VAL A 278 2.14 27.37 -4.57
CA VAL A 278 3.06 28.36 -3.96
C VAL A 278 3.34 29.53 -4.92
N ILE A 279 3.60 29.26 -6.20
CA ILE A 279 3.83 30.29 -7.22
C ILE A 279 2.58 31.14 -7.45
N ASN A 280 1.39 30.53 -7.52
CA ASN A 280 0.12 31.26 -7.65
C ASN A 280 -0.20 32.07 -6.39
N GLY A 281 0.10 31.54 -5.20
CA GLY A 281 -0.01 32.29 -3.94
C GLY A 281 0.96 33.49 -3.87
N MET A 282 2.17 33.38 -4.44
CA MET A 282 3.11 34.50 -4.54
C MET A 282 2.69 35.52 -5.61
N ARG A 283 2.11 35.08 -6.73
CA ARG A 283 1.56 35.97 -7.78
C ARG A 283 0.39 36.82 -7.28
N HIS A 284 -0.50 36.26 -6.48
CA HIS A 284 -1.59 37.03 -5.88
C HIS A 284 -1.10 38.11 -4.90
N ARG A 285 0.00 37.85 -4.16
CA ARG A 285 0.63 38.87 -3.29
C ARG A 285 1.40 39.96 -4.03
N LEU A 286 1.88 39.70 -5.24
CA LEU A 286 2.56 40.69 -6.09
C LEU A 286 1.59 41.58 -6.88
N LEU A 287 0.31 41.20 -6.96
CA LEU A 287 -0.76 41.99 -7.58
C LEU A 287 -1.56 42.82 -6.55
N GLU A 288 -1.24 42.69 -5.26
CA GLU A 288 -1.80 43.49 -4.15
C GLU A 288 -0.77 44.51 -3.57
N LEU A 289 0.34 44.74 -4.28
CA LEU A 289 1.30 45.82 -4.08
C LEU A 289 1.31 46.73 -5.31
#